data_AF-A0A3N9VGK9-F1
#
_entry.id   AF-A0A3N9VGK9-F1
#
_cell.length_a   1.000
_cell.length_b   1.000
_cell.length_c   1.000
_cell.angle_alpha   90.00
_cell.angle_beta   90.00
_cell.angle_gamma   90.00
#
_symmetry.space_group_name_H-M   'P 1'
#
loop_
_entity.id
_entity.type
_entity.pdbx_description
1 polymer ?
#
loop_
_entity_poly.entity_id
_entity_poly.type
_entity_poly.pdbx_seq_one_letter_code
_entity_poly.pdbx_strand_id
1 'polypeptide(L)'
;MEVDLSAGKRKKSLEALTVVRVGSCGGLQHETDLGTLIVTDYGVGLDSTGLFYDTAPPDEECRRLERRVRTAVDEGVVADARFVGRFFPYAVRADSRVRVALEREALHLGVPCKRGITVTSSGFFVEQGRAIVHINATVSDLVERLASVDTGLAGLKIENMEMETSILLHTLGAIGYRSGSICAVINNRSEGSFRTDYLDSMRDAARIVLRAFSALQPSQS
;
A
#
# COMPACT_ATOMS: atom_id res chain seq x y z
N MET A 1 9.80 23.76 8.92
CA MET A 1 9.90 23.90 7.46
C MET A 1 11.22 23.32 6.96
N GLU A 2 11.15 22.42 5.98
CA GLU A 2 12.29 21.62 5.49
C GLU A 2 13.27 22.38 4.58
N VAL A 3 12.74 23.41 3.94
CA VAL A 3 13.47 24.32 3.08
C VAL A 3 13.66 25.63 3.84
N ASP A 4 14.85 26.18 3.77
CA ASP A 4 15.09 27.57 4.11
C ASP A 4 14.55 28.42 2.95
N LEU A 5 13.37 29.04 3.13
CA LEU A 5 12.74 29.89 2.13
C LEU A 5 13.60 31.08 1.71
N SER A 6 14.47 31.56 2.60
CA SER A 6 15.36 32.68 2.31
C SER A 6 16.54 32.24 1.44
N ALA A 7 17.04 31.02 1.64
CA ALA A 7 18.18 30.47 0.91
C ALA A 7 17.80 29.59 -0.28
N GLY A 8 16.53 29.20 -0.41
CA GLY A 8 16.05 28.21 -1.39
C GLY A 8 16.70 26.83 -1.25
N LYS A 9 17.31 26.54 -0.09
CA LYS A 9 18.10 25.32 0.15
C LYS A 9 17.45 24.44 1.20
N ARG A 10 17.58 23.13 1.00
CA ARG A 10 17.23 22.14 2.01
C ARG A 10 18.11 22.32 3.24
N LYS A 11 17.52 22.29 4.45
CA LYS A 11 18.31 22.37 5.69
C LYS A 11 19.17 21.11 5.83
N LYS A 12 20.42 21.27 6.26
CA LYS A 12 21.42 20.19 6.36
C LYS A 12 21.12 19.16 7.46
N SER A 13 20.39 19.54 8.50
CA SER A 13 20.00 18.68 9.61
C SER A 13 18.53 18.87 9.92
N LEU A 14 17.70 17.95 9.44
CA LEU A 14 16.32 17.81 9.87
C LEU A 14 16.15 16.39 10.41
N GLU A 15 15.47 16.29 11.54
CA GLU A 15 15.02 15.01 12.04
C GLU A 15 13.94 14.47 11.11
N ALA A 16 14.12 13.24 10.63
CA ALA A 16 13.16 12.59 9.73
C ALA A 16 11.83 12.39 10.45
N LEU A 17 10.76 12.99 9.91
CA LEU A 17 9.42 12.75 10.42
C LEU A 17 9.03 11.28 10.20
N THR A 18 8.18 10.80 11.11
CA THR A 18 7.51 9.51 10.96
C THR A 18 6.06 9.76 10.60
N VAL A 19 5.60 9.22 9.48
CA VAL A 19 4.22 9.34 9.01
C VAL A 19 3.62 7.95 8.85
N VAL A 20 2.45 7.70 9.44
CA VAL A 20 1.74 6.44 9.25
C VAL A 20 0.34 6.73 8.73
N ARG A 21 0.01 6.14 7.59
CA ARG A 21 -1.33 6.16 7.04
C ARG A 21 -2.20 5.14 7.78
N VAL A 22 -3.33 5.61 8.31
CA VAL A 22 -4.42 4.76 8.81
C VAL A 22 -5.57 4.86 7.81
N GLY A 23 -5.99 3.73 7.24
CA GLY A 23 -7.01 3.71 6.19
C GLY A 23 -7.89 2.46 6.22
N SER A 24 -8.79 2.38 5.25
CA SER A 24 -9.53 1.17 4.93
C SER A 24 -9.11 0.65 3.56
N CYS A 25 -9.36 -0.63 3.30
CA CYS A 25 -9.00 -1.29 2.06
C CYS A 25 -9.95 -2.44 1.73
N GLY A 26 -9.91 -2.91 0.49
CA GLY A 26 -10.50 -4.19 0.10
C GLY A 26 -9.45 -5.30 0.15
N GLY A 27 -9.79 -6.44 0.76
CA GLY A 27 -8.96 -7.64 0.77
C GLY A 27 -9.01 -8.35 -0.58
N LEU A 28 -7.85 -8.88 -1.00
CA LEU A 28 -7.67 -9.64 -2.24
C LEU A 28 -7.58 -11.15 -1.99
N GLN A 29 -7.09 -11.56 -0.83
CA GLN A 29 -6.89 -12.96 -0.48
C GLN A 29 -8.14 -13.52 0.21
N HIS A 30 -8.59 -14.71 -0.21
CA HIS A 30 -9.75 -15.39 0.38
C HIS A 30 -9.59 -15.65 1.88
N GLU A 31 -8.37 -15.99 2.32
CA GLU A 31 -8.07 -16.28 3.72
C GLU A 31 -7.98 -15.04 4.63
N THR A 32 -8.21 -13.83 4.09
CA THR A 32 -8.09 -12.59 4.87
C THR A 32 -9.47 -12.14 5.35
N ASP A 33 -9.75 -12.37 6.64
CA ASP A 33 -11.01 -12.04 7.28
C ASP A 33 -11.32 -10.54 7.31
N LEU A 34 -12.61 -10.19 7.27
CA LEU A 34 -13.09 -8.82 7.43
C LEU A 34 -12.70 -8.24 8.80
N GLY A 35 -12.11 -7.04 8.77
CA GLY A 35 -11.60 -6.34 9.94
C GLY A 35 -10.13 -6.67 10.27
N THR A 36 -9.51 -7.63 9.57
CA THR A 36 -8.06 -7.82 9.64
C THR A 36 -7.35 -6.53 9.23
N LEU A 37 -6.33 -6.14 9.99
CA LEU A 37 -5.49 -5.02 9.63
C LEU A 37 -4.33 -5.50 8.75
N ILE A 38 -4.14 -4.83 7.61
CA ILE A 38 -2.97 -5.06 6.76
C ILE A 38 -1.91 -4.03 7.09
N VAL A 39 -0.75 -4.49 7.57
CA VAL A 39 0.46 -3.69 7.71
C VAL A 39 1.30 -3.86 6.44
N THR A 40 1.53 -2.74 5.75
CA THR A 40 2.22 -2.73 4.45
C THR A 40 3.72 -2.93 4.64
N ASP A 41 4.31 -3.94 3.97
CA ASP A 41 5.77 -4.07 3.81
C ASP A 41 6.20 -3.43 2.48
N TYR A 42 5.57 -3.83 1.38
CA TYR A 42 5.74 -3.21 0.06
C TYR A 42 4.43 -2.63 -0.45
N GLY A 43 4.52 -1.52 -1.20
CA GLY A 43 3.40 -0.95 -1.94
C GLY A 43 3.63 -1.08 -3.43
N VAL A 44 2.55 -1.24 -4.21
CA VAL A 44 2.59 -1.17 -5.67
C VAL A 44 1.57 -0.14 -6.13
N GLY A 45 2.04 0.92 -6.78
CA GLY A 45 1.17 1.91 -7.40
C GLY A 45 0.77 1.48 -8.80
N LEU A 46 -0.53 1.38 -9.05
CA LEU A 46 -1.11 1.31 -10.39
C LEU A 46 -1.57 2.70 -10.88
N ASP A 47 -1.49 3.70 -10.03
CA ASP A 47 -1.73 5.09 -10.38
C ASP A 47 -0.55 5.69 -11.19
N SER A 48 -0.79 6.82 -11.84
CA SER A 48 0.24 7.51 -12.60
C SER A 48 0.99 8.58 -11.80
N THR A 49 0.55 8.90 -10.58
CA THR A 49 1.12 9.99 -9.78
C THR A 49 2.58 9.72 -9.46
N GLY A 50 2.92 8.49 -9.06
CA GLY A 50 4.30 8.10 -8.75
C GLY A 50 5.26 8.26 -9.92
N LEU A 51 4.76 8.13 -11.16
CA LEU A 51 5.58 8.25 -12.38
C LEU A 51 6.10 9.67 -12.63
N PHE A 52 5.52 10.68 -11.99
CA PHE A 52 6.00 12.08 -12.06
C PHE A 52 7.14 12.37 -11.07
N TYR A 53 7.48 11.43 -10.19
CA TYR A 53 8.53 11.56 -9.19
C TYR A 53 9.62 10.53 -9.48
N ASP A 54 10.63 10.94 -10.24
CA ASP A 54 11.74 10.09 -10.66
C ASP A 54 12.69 9.80 -9.48
N THR A 55 12.46 8.67 -8.81
CA THR A 55 13.28 8.20 -7.70
C THR A 55 13.64 6.75 -7.96
N ALA A 56 14.86 6.36 -7.55
CA ALA A 56 15.31 5.00 -7.75
C ALA A 56 14.46 4.02 -6.90
N PRO A 57 14.17 2.81 -7.42
CA PRO A 57 13.53 1.76 -6.64
C PRO A 57 14.28 1.51 -5.32
N PRO A 58 13.58 1.37 -4.18
CA PRO A 58 14.22 1.20 -2.87
C PRO A 58 15.19 0.02 -2.78
N ASP A 59 14.87 -1.08 -3.46
CA ASP A 59 15.70 -2.29 -3.54
C ASP A 59 15.38 -3.11 -4.82
N GLU A 60 16.09 -4.22 -5.03
CA GLU A 60 15.86 -5.10 -6.20
C GLU A 60 14.52 -5.84 -6.13
N GLU A 61 13.98 -6.06 -4.93
CA GLU A 61 12.67 -6.70 -4.78
C GLU A 61 11.55 -5.79 -5.29
N CYS A 62 11.63 -4.48 -5.07
CA CYS A 62 10.75 -3.52 -5.72
C CYS A 62 10.81 -3.64 -7.25
N ARG A 63 12.01 -3.67 -7.86
CA ARG A 63 12.15 -3.83 -9.31
C ARG A 63 11.54 -5.13 -9.82
N ARG A 64 11.71 -6.22 -9.06
CA ARG A 64 11.14 -7.53 -9.39
C ARG A 64 9.62 -7.51 -9.30
N LEU A 65 9.07 -6.85 -8.27
CA LEU A 65 7.64 -6.70 -8.06
C LEU A 65 6.98 -5.86 -9.16
N GLU A 66 7.61 -4.76 -9.58
CA GLU A 66 7.17 -3.95 -10.74
C GLU A 66 7.01 -4.80 -11.99
N ARG A 67 8.03 -5.58 -12.34
CA ARG A 67 8.00 -6.48 -13.51
C ARG A 67 6.87 -7.50 -13.39
N ARG A 68 6.71 -8.13 -12.23
CA ARG A 68 5.74 -9.21 -12.01
C ARG A 68 4.30 -8.71 -12.03
N VAL A 69 4.03 -7.59 -11.35
CA VAL A 69 2.70 -6.97 -11.38
C VAL A 69 2.40 -6.46 -12.79
N ARG A 70 3.38 -5.87 -13.48
CA ARG A 70 3.20 -5.46 -14.88
C ARG A 70 2.82 -6.64 -15.77
N THR A 71 3.53 -7.76 -15.68
CA THR A 71 3.19 -8.98 -16.44
C THR A 71 1.75 -9.42 -16.16
N ALA A 72 1.35 -9.50 -14.88
CA ALA A 72 -0.01 -9.90 -14.52
C ALA A 72 -1.08 -8.95 -15.06
N VAL A 73 -0.83 -7.63 -15.05
CA VAL A 73 -1.72 -6.63 -15.62
C VAL A 73 -1.77 -6.74 -17.15
N ASP A 74 -0.61 -6.79 -17.82
CA ASP A 74 -0.51 -6.85 -19.28
C ASP A 74 -1.20 -8.11 -19.84
N GLU A 75 -1.10 -9.26 -19.17
CA GLU A 75 -1.82 -10.50 -19.53
C GLU A 75 -3.35 -10.39 -19.40
N GLY A 76 -3.84 -9.43 -18.61
CA GLY A 76 -5.27 -9.11 -18.49
C GLY A 76 -5.75 -8.04 -19.44
N VAL A 77 -4.85 -7.32 -20.11
CA VAL A 77 -5.27 -6.30 -21.06
C VAL A 77 -5.89 -6.96 -22.29
N VAL A 78 -7.10 -6.54 -22.63
CA VAL A 78 -7.78 -7.00 -23.85
C VAL A 78 -6.97 -6.54 -25.07
N ALA A 79 -6.68 -7.46 -26.02
CA ALA A 79 -5.71 -7.25 -27.11
C ALA A 79 -5.93 -5.97 -27.94
N ASP A 80 -7.18 -5.58 -28.17
CA ASP A 80 -7.55 -4.39 -28.95
C ASP A 80 -7.93 -3.18 -28.07
N ALA A 81 -7.62 -3.22 -26.77
CA ALA A 81 -7.92 -2.11 -25.87
C ALA A 81 -7.05 -0.87 -26.21
N ARG A 82 -7.66 0.31 -26.09
CA ARG A 82 -6.99 1.61 -26.32
C ARG A 82 -5.69 1.80 -25.52
N PHE A 83 -5.57 1.14 -24.35
CA PHE A 83 -4.49 1.36 -23.38
C PHE A 83 -3.51 0.19 -23.24
N VAL A 84 -3.42 -0.68 -24.25
CA VAL A 84 -2.37 -1.73 -24.30
C VAL A 84 -0.97 -1.12 -24.11
N GLY A 85 -0.20 -1.71 -23.19
CA GLY A 85 1.16 -1.27 -22.88
C GLY A 85 1.25 0.11 -22.20
N ARG A 86 0.16 0.63 -21.64
CA ARG A 86 0.10 1.93 -20.93
C ARG A 86 0.10 1.81 -19.41
N PHE A 87 0.17 0.60 -18.87
CA PHE A 87 0.26 0.37 -17.42
C PHE A 87 1.71 0.25 -17.00
N PHE A 88 2.15 1.16 -16.14
CA PHE A 88 3.52 1.19 -15.62
C PHE A 88 3.47 1.16 -14.09
N PRO A 89 3.31 -0.03 -13.48
CA PRO A 89 3.36 -0.15 -12.03
C PRO A 89 4.73 0.29 -11.49
N TYR A 90 4.72 0.94 -10.33
CA TYR A 90 5.94 1.27 -9.57
C TYR A 90 5.84 0.67 -8.17
N ALA A 91 6.96 0.21 -7.61
CA ALA A 91 7.00 -0.44 -6.31
C ALA A 91 7.79 0.37 -5.29
N VAL A 92 7.27 0.36 -4.07
CA VAL A 92 7.80 1.11 -2.93
C VAL A 92 7.87 0.22 -1.70
N ARG A 93 8.58 0.68 -0.68
CA ARG A 93 8.76 -0.05 0.56
C ARG A 93 8.46 0.83 1.76
N ALA A 94 7.75 0.29 2.74
CA ALA A 94 7.55 0.95 4.02
C ALA A 94 8.85 0.94 4.84
N ASP A 95 9.02 1.93 5.71
CA ASP A 95 10.12 1.94 6.66
C ASP A 95 10.02 0.73 7.60
N SER A 96 11.09 -0.05 7.67
CA SER A 96 11.10 -1.32 8.41
C SER A 96 10.90 -1.13 9.91
N ARG A 97 11.34 -0.01 10.49
CA ARG A 97 11.16 0.30 11.92
C ARG A 97 9.70 0.60 12.20
N VAL A 98 9.07 1.40 11.33
CA VAL A 98 7.64 1.68 11.40
C VAL A 98 6.82 0.39 11.29
N ARG A 99 7.11 -0.43 10.27
CA ARG A 99 6.43 -1.71 10.06
C ARG A 99 6.52 -2.62 11.29
N VAL A 100 7.72 -2.85 11.81
CA VAL A 100 7.96 -3.71 12.99
C VAL A 100 7.25 -3.17 14.23
N ALA A 101 7.22 -1.84 14.43
CA ALA A 101 6.51 -1.25 15.55
C ALA A 101 4.98 -1.47 15.43
N LEU A 102 4.41 -1.34 14.23
CA LEU A 102 2.98 -1.60 14.00
C LEU A 102 2.62 -3.07 14.27
N GLU A 103 3.41 -4.02 13.74
CA GLU A 103 3.20 -5.45 13.96
C GLU A 103 3.29 -5.83 15.44
N ARG A 104 4.29 -5.29 16.14
CA ARG A 104 4.48 -5.52 17.57
C ARG A 104 3.31 -4.99 18.40
N GLU A 105 2.86 -3.78 18.14
CA GLU A 105 1.76 -3.19 18.91
C GLU A 105 0.40 -3.81 18.56
N ALA A 106 0.19 -4.25 17.32
CA ALA A 106 -0.97 -5.06 16.95
C ALA A 106 -1.01 -6.37 17.75
N LEU A 107 0.11 -7.08 17.81
CA LEU A 107 0.25 -8.30 18.62
C LEU A 107 0.01 -8.03 20.11
N HIS A 108 0.56 -6.94 20.65
CA HIS A 108 0.39 -6.56 22.04
C HIS A 108 -1.08 -6.27 22.41
N LEU A 109 -1.83 -5.64 21.49
CA LEU A 109 -3.26 -5.37 21.67
C LEU A 109 -4.16 -6.57 21.32
N GLY A 110 -3.59 -7.69 20.83
CA GLY A 110 -4.36 -8.85 20.40
C GLY A 110 -5.24 -8.58 19.17
N VAL A 111 -4.89 -7.58 18.36
CA VAL A 111 -5.66 -7.19 17.17
C VAL A 111 -5.15 -8.01 15.97
N PRO A 112 -6.04 -8.72 15.23
CA PRO A 112 -5.65 -9.47 14.05
C PRO A 112 -4.98 -8.59 13.01
N CYS A 113 -3.75 -8.95 12.64
CA CYS A 113 -2.95 -8.20 11.69
C CYS A 113 -2.20 -9.15 10.76
N LYS A 114 -2.10 -8.78 9.49
CA LYS A 114 -1.35 -9.49 8.46
C LYS A 114 -0.35 -8.53 7.81
N ARG A 115 0.88 -8.99 7.62
CA ARG A 115 1.90 -8.27 6.86
C ARG A 115 1.73 -8.59 5.38
N GLY A 116 1.75 -7.59 4.51
CA GLY A 116 1.45 -7.81 3.09
C GLY A 116 1.97 -6.75 2.13
N ILE A 117 1.69 -7.00 0.86
CA ILE A 117 1.86 -6.02 -0.23
C ILE A 117 0.53 -5.33 -0.49
N THR A 118 0.55 -3.99 -0.50
CA THR A 118 -0.63 -3.15 -0.74
C THR A 118 -0.61 -2.62 -2.16
N VAL A 119 -1.70 -2.81 -2.92
CA VAL A 119 -1.88 -2.15 -4.23
C VAL A 119 -2.62 -0.83 -4.07
N THR A 120 -2.09 0.23 -4.66
CA THR A 120 -2.75 1.53 -4.77
C THR A 120 -3.35 1.69 -6.16
N SER A 121 -4.64 1.91 -6.23
CA SER A 121 -5.40 2.15 -7.47
C SER A 121 -5.68 3.64 -7.67
N SER A 122 -5.78 4.08 -8.92
CA SER A 122 -6.13 5.46 -9.28
C SER A 122 -7.61 5.80 -9.14
N GLY A 123 -8.44 4.85 -8.72
CA GLY A 123 -9.88 4.99 -8.60
C GLY A 123 -10.49 3.82 -7.83
N PHE A 124 -11.81 3.85 -7.68
CA PHE A 124 -12.55 2.89 -6.85
C PHE A 124 -13.33 1.85 -7.65
N PHE A 125 -13.69 2.10 -8.91
CA PHE A 125 -14.59 1.21 -9.64
C PHE A 125 -13.78 0.18 -10.43
N VAL A 126 -13.67 0.38 -11.75
CA VAL A 126 -13.00 -0.53 -12.67
C VAL A 126 -11.52 -0.69 -12.31
N GLU A 127 -10.90 0.36 -11.78
CA GLU A 127 -9.51 0.36 -11.29
C GLU A 127 -9.29 -0.63 -10.15
N GLN A 128 -10.38 -1.05 -9.49
CA GLN A 128 -10.38 -2.03 -8.43
C GLN A 128 -11.23 -3.27 -8.79
N GLY A 129 -11.43 -3.53 -10.08
CA GLY A 129 -12.17 -4.69 -10.60
C GLY A 129 -13.68 -4.65 -10.40
N ARG A 130 -14.26 -3.48 -10.06
CA ARG A 130 -15.73 -3.34 -9.96
C ARG A 130 -16.30 -3.00 -11.34
N ALA A 131 -17.15 -3.88 -11.85
CA ALA A 131 -17.80 -3.66 -13.13
C ALA A 131 -18.70 -2.42 -13.11
N ILE A 132 -18.66 -1.65 -14.20
CA ILE A 132 -19.64 -0.59 -14.50
C ILE A 132 -20.44 -1.06 -15.71
N VAL A 133 -21.76 -1.03 -15.60
CA VAL A 133 -22.66 -1.46 -16.69
C VAL A 133 -22.35 -0.65 -17.95
N HIS A 134 -22.21 -1.33 -19.09
CA HIS A 134 -21.91 -0.76 -20.41
C HIS A 134 -20.50 -0.17 -20.62
N ILE A 135 -19.59 -0.29 -19.64
CA ILE A 135 -18.19 0.13 -19.79
C ILE A 135 -17.29 -1.09 -19.56
N ASN A 136 -16.59 -1.52 -20.62
CA ASN A 136 -15.65 -2.63 -20.52
C ASN A 136 -14.40 -2.19 -19.74
N ALA A 137 -13.95 -3.06 -18.82
CA ALA A 137 -12.66 -2.90 -18.19
C ALA A 137 -11.52 -3.03 -19.22
N THR A 138 -10.46 -2.26 -19.06
CA THR A 138 -9.26 -2.41 -19.90
C THR A 138 -8.50 -3.68 -19.56
N VAL A 139 -8.46 -4.02 -18.26
CA VAL A 139 -7.81 -5.23 -17.72
C VAL A 139 -8.91 -6.14 -17.21
N SER A 140 -9.06 -7.33 -17.78
CA SER A 140 -9.97 -8.36 -17.28
C SER A 140 -9.42 -8.99 -16.01
N ASP A 141 -10.30 -9.33 -15.07
CA ASP A 141 -9.96 -10.14 -13.89
C ASP A 141 -8.80 -9.54 -13.08
N LEU A 142 -8.74 -8.20 -12.99
CA LEU A 142 -7.63 -7.47 -12.38
C LEU A 142 -7.37 -7.93 -10.94
N VAL A 143 -8.43 -8.15 -10.16
CA VAL A 143 -8.35 -8.54 -8.74
C VAL A 143 -7.73 -9.93 -8.61
N GLU A 144 -8.21 -10.89 -9.41
CA GLU A 144 -7.76 -12.28 -9.44
C GLU A 144 -6.31 -12.38 -9.89
N ARG A 145 -5.93 -11.59 -10.90
CA ARG A 145 -4.56 -11.51 -11.41
C ARG A 145 -3.59 -10.97 -10.37
N LEU A 146 -3.95 -9.87 -9.71
CA LEU A 146 -3.16 -9.30 -8.62
C LEU A 146 -3.03 -10.27 -7.44
N ALA A 147 -4.13 -10.90 -7.03
CA ALA A 147 -4.13 -11.87 -5.93
C ALA A 147 -3.23 -13.10 -6.21
N SER A 148 -3.05 -13.45 -7.49
CA SER A 148 -2.29 -14.62 -7.96
C SER A 148 -0.82 -14.33 -8.27
N VAL A 149 -0.35 -13.09 -8.13
CA VAL A 149 1.06 -12.75 -8.39
C VAL A 149 1.97 -13.51 -7.41
N ASP A 150 2.86 -14.36 -7.93
CA ASP A 150 4.02 -14.82 -7.18
C ASP A 150 4.94 -13.61 -6.93
N THR A 151 4.97 -13.13 -5.70
CA THR A 151 5.78 -11.96 -5.31
C THR A 151 7.27 -12.31 -5.25
N GLY A 152 7.61 -13.58 -4.98
CA GLY A 152 9.00 -14.03 -4.78
C GLY A 152 9.58 -13.61 -3.45
N LEU A 153 8.75 -12.98 -2.62
CA LEU A 153 9.04 -12.53 -1.27
C LEU A 153 8.41 -13.53 -0.30
N ALA A 154 9.26 -14.25 0.43
CA ALA A 154 8.81 -15.33 1.30
C ALA A 154 7.76 -14.85 2.32
N GLY A 155 6.57 -15.44 2.27
CA GLY A 155 5.47 -15.13 3.17
C GLY A 155 4.77 -13.80 2.91
N LEU A 156 5.03 -13.13 1.77
CA LEU A 156 4.31 -11.92 1.37
C LEU A 156 3.46 -12.19 0.13
N LYS A 157 2.17 -11.89 0.22
CA LYS A 157 1.25 -11.83 -0.92
C LYS A 157 0.78 -10.40 -1.13
N ILE A 158 0.12 -10.16 -2.27
CA ILE A 158 -0.70 -8.96 -2.45
C ILE A 158 -2.00 -9.16 -1.67
N GLU A 159 -2.11 -8.46 -0.54
CA GLU A 159 -3.15 -8.69 0.47
C GLU A 159 -4.38 -7.82 0.26
N ASN A 160 -4.16 -6.58 -0.16
CA ASN A 160 -5.21 -5.57 -0.19
C ASN A 160 -4.99 -4.54 -1.30
N MET A 161 -6.05 -3.78 -1.52
CA MET A 161 -6.07 -2.68 -2.46
C MET A 161 -6.78 -1.45 -1.88
N GLU A 162 -6.18 -0.29 -2.09
CA GLU A 162 -6.59 1.03 -1.61
C GLU A 162 -6.13 2.12 -2.61
N MET A 163 -5.99 3.38 -2.21
CA MET A 163 -5.83 4.51 -3.15
C MET A 163 -4.69 5.51 -2.82
N GLU A 164 -3.90 5.32 -1.75
CA GLU A 164 -2.91 6.35 -1.34
C GLU A 164 -1.55 5.83 -0.85
N THR A 165 -1.42 4.54 -0.52
CA THR A 165 -0.25 4.04 0.20
C THR A 165 1.03 4.16 -0.61
N SER A 166 1.02 3.76 -1.89
CA SER A 166 2.22 3.75 -2.72
C SER A 166 2.82 5.15 -2.89
N ILE A 167 2.01 6.16 -3.26
CA ILE A 167 2.49 7.53 -3.46
C ILE A 167 2.98 8.17 -2.15
N LEU A 168 2.34 7.85 -1.02
CA LEU A 168 2.77 8.32 0.29
C LEU A 168 4.14 7.74 0.65
N LEU A 169 4.33 6.43 0.48
CA LEU A 169 5.62 5.80 0.76
C LEU A 169 6.70 6.29 -0.22
N HIS A 170 6.36 6.44 -1.51
CA HIS A 170 7.25 6.92 -2.57
C HIS A 170 7.85 8.28 -2.25
N THR A 171 6.98 9.27 -2.02
CA THR A 171 7.38 10.66 -1.87
C THR A 171 8.05 10.91 -0.52
N LEU A 172 7.51 10.33 0.56
CA LEU A 172 8.10 10.48 1.89
C LEU A 172 9.46 9.76 1.99
N GLY A 173 9.57 8.56 1.43
CA GLY A 173 10.84 7.83 1.36
C GLY A 173 11.91 8.59 0.56
N ALA A 174 11.52 9.20 -0.57
CA ALA A 174 12.42 10.00 -1.39
C ALA A 174 13.00 11.23 -0.68
N ILE A 175 12.21 11.85 0.21
CA ILE A 175 12.69 12.93 1.07
C ILE A 175 13.31 12.42 2.38
N GLY A 176 13.51 11.11 2.55
CA GLY A 176 14.20 10.54 3.71
C GLY A 176 13.36 10.51 4.99
N TYR A 177 12.03 10.58 4.87
CA TYR A 177 11.11 10.38 5.99
C TYR A 177 10.85 8.89 6.20
N ARG A 178 10.46 8.56 7.44
CA ARG A 178 9.98 7.21 7.78
C ARG A 178 8.49 7.17 7.52
N SER A 179 8.05 6.24 6.69
CA SER A 179 6.64 6.13 6.33
C SER A 179 6.13 4.69 6.41
N GLY A 180 4.86 4.53 6.77
CA GLY A 180 4.21 3.23 6.83
C GLY A 180 2.71 3.34 6.60
N SER A 181 2.04 2.20 6.46
CA SER A 181 0.58 2.15 6.32
C SER A 181 0.00 0.94 7.02
N ILE A 182 -1.13 1.16 7.68
CA ILE A 182 -2.00 0.15 8.24
C ILE A 182 -3.43 0.37 7.72
N CYS A 183 -4.06 -0.65 7.15
CA CYS A 183 -5.39 -0.55 6.57
C CYS A 183 -6.32 -1.65 7.05
N ALA A 184 -7.54 -1.29 7.45
CA ALA A 184 -8.58 -2.25 7.82
C ALA A 184 -9.25 -2.83 6.57
N VAL A 185 -9.36 -4.16 6.49
CA VAL A 185 -10.11 -4.84 5.43
C VAL A 185 -11.61 -4.69 5.69
N ILE A 186 -12.30 -3.88 4.90
CA ILE A 186 -13.75 -3.61 5.08
C ILE A 186 -14.64 -4.36 4.09
N ASN A 187 -14.03 -4.93 3.06
CA ASN A 187 -14.68 -5.77 2.06
C ASN A 187 -13.70 -6.89 1.68
N ASN A 188 -14.18 -8.12 1.64
CA ASN A 188 -13.43 -9.23 1.06
C ASN A 188 -14.00 -9.48 -0.35
N ARG A 189 -13.22 -9.10 -1.37
CA ARG A 189 -13.70 -9.11 -2.76
C ARG A 189 -13.92 -10.50 -3.30
N SER A 190 -13.13 -11.42 -2.76
CA SER A 190 -13.12 -12.81 -3.14
C SER A 190 -14.39 -13.55 -2.64
N GLU A 191 -15.05 -13.00 -1.61
CA GLU A 191 -16.29 -13.54 -1.02
C GLU A 191 -17.52 -12.63 -1.24
N GLY A 192 -17.33 -11.40 -1.75
CA GLY A 192 -18.40 -10.42 -1.91
C GLY A 192 -18.98 -9.87 -0.60
N SER A 193 -18.31 -10.09 0.53
CA SER A 193 -18.79 -9.72 1.86
C SER A 193 -18.36 -8.29 2.26
N PHE A 194 -19.23 -7.57 2.97
CA PHE A 194 -18.99 -6.20 3.43
C PHE A 194 -19.25 -6.05 4.92
N ARG A 195 -18.36 -5.36 5.64
CA ARG A 195 -18.52 -5.08 7.06
C ARG A 195 -19.08 -3.68 7.28
N THR A 196 -20.29 -3.60 7.84
CA THR A 196 -20.91 -2.32 8.22
C THR A 196 -20.27 -1.71 9.48
N ASP A 197 -19.78 -2.53 10.39
CA ASP A 197 -19.14 -2.09 11.63
C ASP A 197 -17.60 -2.08 11.54
N TYR A 198 -17.08 -1.26 10.62
CA TYR A 198 -15.64 -1.11 10.37
C TYR A 198 -14.98 -0.07 11.29
N LEU A 199 -15.77 0.70 12.03
CA LEU A 199 -15.26 1.76 12.90
C LEU A 199 -14.37 1.22 14.03
N ASP A 200 -14.66 0.01 14.52
CA ASP A 200 -13.83 -0.64 15.53
C ASP A 200 -12.46 -1.00 14.99
N SER A 201 -12.38 -1.58 13.79
CA SER A 201 -11.08 -1.85 13.13
C SER A 201 -10.29 -0.56 12.90
N MET A 202 -10.96 0.55 12.56
CA MET A 202 -10.29 1.85 12.41
C MET A 202 -9.78 2.41 13.75
N ARG A 203 -10.54 2.22 14.84
CA ARG A 203 -10.11 2.61 16.20
C ARG A 203 -8.90 1.78 16.65
N ASP A 204 -8.91 0.48 16.37
CA ASP A 204 -7.80 -0.40 16.71
C ASP A 204 -6.54 -0.04 15.90
N ALA A 205 -6.67 0.20 14.60
CA ALA A 205 -5.57 0.70 13.78
C ALA A 205 -5.00 2.02 14.33
N ALA A 206 -5.86 2.97 14.71
CA ALA A 206 -5.42 4.23 15.31
C ALA A 206 -4.69 4.02 16.65
N ARG A 207 -5.19 3.13 17.52
CA ARG A 207 -4.53 2.77 18.79
C ARG A 207 -3.15 2.15 18.55
N ILE A 208 -3.03 1.23 17.60
CA ILE A 208 -1.76 0.62 17.21
C ILE A 208 -0.76 1.68 16.77
N VAL A 209 -1.17 2.61 15.89
CA VAL A 209 -0.29 3.68 15.40
C VAL A 209 0.17 4.59 16.53
N LEU A 210 -0.73 5.03 17.41
CA LEU A 210 -0.37 5.89 18.53
C LEU A 210 0.66 5.22 19.46
N ARG A 211 0.51 3.92 19.71
CA ARG A 211 1.47 3.16 20.52
C ARG A 211 2.79 2.95 19.79
N ALA A 212 2.74 2.68 18.49
CA ALA A 212 3.93 2.54 17.65
C ALA A 212 4.74 3.84 17.63
N PHE A 213 4.10 5.01 17.59
CA PHE A 213 4.79 6.29 17.73
C PHE A 213 5.53 6.42 19.04
N SER A 214 4.91 6.06 20.17
CA SER A 214 5.59 6.05 21.48
C SER A 214 6.82 5.13 21.50
N ALA A 215 6.75 3.96 20.84
CA ALA A 215 7.86 3.02 20.74
C ALA A 215 8.98 3.46 19.79
N LEU A 216 8.68 4.36 18.84
CA LEU A 216 9.63 4.88 17.84
C LEU A 216 10.32 6.17 18.29
N GLN A 217 9.91 6.77 19.41
CA GLN A 217 10.61 7.89 20.00
C GLN A 217 11.99 7.42 20.51
N PRO A 218 13.04 8.25 20.36
CA PRO A 218 14.30 7.97 21.02
C PRO A 218 14.06 7.84 22.52
N SER A 219 14.63 6.79 23.14
CA SER A 219 14.63 6.65 24.60
C SER A 219 15.14 7.96 25.21
N GLN A 220 14.31 8.63 26.01
CA GLN A 220 14.76 9.81 26.75
C GLN A 220 15.85 9.34 27.72
N SER A 221 17.10 9.67 27.38
CA SER A 221 18.27 9.54 28.25
C SER A 221 18.31 10.68 29.25
#